data_AF-A0A6I3JE70-F1
#
_entry.id   AF-A0A6I3JE70-F1
#
_cell.length_a   1.000
_cell.length_b   1.000
_cell.length_c   1.000
_cell.angle_alpha   90.00
_cell.angle_beta   90.00
_cell.angle_gamma   90.00
#
_symmetry.space_group_name_H-M   'P 1'
#
loop_
_entity.id
_entity.type
_entity.pdbx_description
1 polymer ?
#
loop_
_entity_poly.entity_id
_entity_poly.type
_entity_poly.pdbx_seq_one_letter_code
_entity_poly.pdbx_strand_id
1 'polypeptide(L)'
;MAYSRRRKVRPQQPDAISPRPFVGMVLIATAFFPYAASGLLAPWWAVVLLVLVWLAFLVVACAWWTPHPDRLPWLGVGALVLWFALMNAGGAFLGWTA
;
A
#
# COMPACT_ATOMS: atom_id res chain seq x y z
N MET A 1 -33.05 -48.74 10.59
CA MET A 1 -31.81 -48.21 11.20
C MET A 1 -31.40 -46.94 10.46
N ALA A 2 -31.60 -45.77 11.06
CA ALA A 2 -31.24 -44.49 10.45
C ALA A 2 -29.79 -44.12 10.80
N TYR A 3 -28.89 -44.13 9.81
CA TYR A 3 -27.53 -43.65 9.97
C TYR A 3 -27.54 -42.12 10.09
N SER A 4 -27.50 -41.61 11.32
CA SER A 4 -27.21 -40.21 11.61
C SER A 4 -25.76 -39.90 11.25
N ARG A 5 -25.53 -39.35 10.05
CA ARG A 5 -24.24 -38.72 9.72
C ARG A 5 -24.14 -37.43 10.53
N ARG A 6 -23.57 -37.49 11.73
CA ARG A 6 -23.09 -36.28 12.41
C ARG A 6 -22.01 -35.63 11.53
N ARG A 7 -22.41 -34.60 10.79
CA ARG A 7 -21.48 -33.69 10.14
C ARG A 7 -20.65 -33.08 11.28
N LYS A 8 -19.36 -33.43 11.37
CA LYS A 8 -18.42 -32.72 12.25
C LYS A 8 -18.41 -31.27 11.79
N VAL A 9 -19.20 -30.42 12.43
CA VAL A 9 -19.06 -28.97 12.34
C VAL A 9 -17.70 -28.69 12.97
N ARG A 10 -16.66 -28.50 12.14
CA ARG A 10 -15.42 -27.91 12.66
C ARG A 10 -15.84 -26.56 13.24
N PRO A 11 -15.58 -26.28 14.53
CA PRO A 11 -15.77 -24.93 15.02
C PRO A 11 -14.97 -24.01 14.10
N GLN A 12 -15.62 -22.98 13.53
CA GLN A 12 -14.88 -21.90 12.90
C GLN A 12 -13.96 -21.36 14.00
N GLN A 13 -12.67 -21.61 13.83
CA GLN A 13 -11.65 -21.01 14.68
C GLN A 13 -11.88 -19.50 14.57
N PRO A 14 -12.08 -18.77 15.67
CA PRO A 14 -12.27 -17.33 15.60
C PRO A 14 -11.06 -16.76 14.85
N ASP A 15 -11.28 -16.27 13.64
CA ASP A 15 -10.22 -15.75 12.78
C ASP A 15 -9.51 -14.66 13.59
N ALA A 16 -8.28 -14.95 14.04
CA ALA A 16 -7.45 -13.95 14.66
C ALA A 16 -7.26 -12.83 13.63
N ILE A 17 -7.76 -11.63 13.94
CA ILE A 17 -7.68 -10.47 13.04
C ILE A 17 -6.23 -10.34 12.57
N SER A 18 -6.00 -10.57 11.28
CA SER A 18 -4.62 -10.54 10.75
C SER A 18 -4.07 -9.11 10.88
N PRO A 19 -2.86 -8.90 11.43
CA PRO A 19 -2.29 -7.56 11.61
C PRO A 19 -1.73 -6.95 10.31
N ARG A 20 -1.53 -7.76 9.28
CA ARG A 20 -0.94 -7.39 7.99
C ARG A 20 -1.62 -6.22 7.26
N PRO A 21 -2.96 -6.15 7.14
CA PRO A 21 -3.62 -5.01 6.51
C PRO A 21 -3.29 -3.70 7.23
N PHE A 22 -3.25 -3.70 8.57
CA PHE A 22 -2.85 -2.53 9.36
C PHE A 22 -1.42 -2.10 9.06
N VAL A 23 -0.48 -3.04 9.01
CA VAL A 23 0.92 -2.75 8.62
C VAL A 23 0.96 -2.08 7.25
N GLY A 24 0.22 -2.60 6.28
CA GLY A 24 0.21 -2.02 4.94
C GLY A 24 -0.43 -0.64 4.87
N MET A 25 -1.51 -0.38 5.60
CA MET A 25 -2.09 0.97 5.67
C MET A 25 -1.17 1.96 6.37
N VAL A 26 -0.51 1.55 7.47
CA VAL A 26 0.48 2.39 8.14
C VAL A 26 1.61 2.73 7.17
N LEU A 27 2.14 1.75 6.43
CA LEU A 27 3.17 1.99 5.42
C LEU A 27 2.71 2.98 4.34
N ILE A 28 1.49 2.82 3.81
CA ILE A 28 0.93 3.73 2.79
C ILE A 28 0.74 5.14 3.35
N ALA A 29 0.22 5.27 4.57
CA ALA A 29 0.03 6.56 5.23
C ALA A 29 1.38 7.25 5.49
N THR A 30 2.38 6.53 6.01
CA THR A 30 3.73 7.06 6.22
C THR A 30 4.42 7.37 4.89
N ALA A 31 4.14 6.63 3.81
CA ALA A 31 4.66 6.94 2.49
C ALA A 31 4.17 8.30 1.96
N PHE A 32 3.11 8.92 2.51
CA PHE A 32 2.71 10.27 2.12
C PHE A 32 3.83 11.31 2.34
N PHE A 33 4.59 11.19 3.43
CA PHE A 33 5.60 12.18 3.80
C PHE A 33 6.68 12.39 2.73
N PRO A 34 7.36 11.37 2.20
CA PRO A 34 8.34 11.57 1.13
C PRO A 34 7.71 12.15 -0.15
N TYR A 35 6.49 11.75 -0.51
CA TYR A 35 5.78 12.30 -1.67
C TYR A 35 5.46 13.80 -1.50
N ALA A 36 4.96 14.20 -0.32
CA ALA A 36 4.69 15.60 -0.02
C ALA A 36 5.97 16.45 0.11
N ALA A 37 7.01 15.90 0.73
CA ALA A 37 8.31 16.56 0.89
C ALA A 37 9.06 16.73 -0.44
N SER A 38 8.64 16.03 -1.51
CA SER A 38 9.27 16.13 -2.83
C SER A 38 9.21 17.55 -3.43
N GLY A 39 8.32 18.42 -2.96
CA GLY A 39 8.28 19.83 -3.37
C GLY A 39 9.52 20.65 -2.99
N LEU A 40 10.39 20.11 -2.13
CA LEU A 40 11.69 20.72 -1.83
C LEU A 40 12.74 20.47 -2.93
N LEU A 41 12.53 19.44 -3.77
CA LEU A 41 13.53 18.92 -4.70
C LEU A 41 13.04 18.89 -6.16
N ALA A 42 11.73 18.82 -6.37
CA ALA A 42 11.09 18.64 -7.66
C ALA A 42 10.17 19.84 -8.02
N PRO A 43 9.98 20.13 -9.33
CA PRO A 43 9.06 21.17 -9.77
C PRO A 43 7.60 20.83 -9.41
N TRP A 44 6.78 21.87 -9.23
CA TRP A 44 5.41 21.73 -8.72
C TRP A 44 4.54 20.71 -9.49
N TRP A 45 4.70 20.62 -10.82
CA TRP A 45 3.94 19.67 -11.64
C TRP A 45 4.30 18.21 -11.33
N ALA A 46 5.58 17.94 -11.02
CA ALA A 46 6.06 16.62 -10.66
C ALA A 46 5.52 16.21 -9.28
N VAL A 47 5.46 17.15 -8.35
CA VAL A 47 4.85 16.94 -7.03
C VAL A 47 3.37 16.58 -7.17
N VAL A 48 2.63 17.29 -8.03
CA VAL A 48 1.22 16.95 -8.31
C VAL A 48 1.10 15.51 -8.84
N LEU A 49 1.92 15.14 -9.83
CA LEU A 49 1.92 13.77 -10.37
C LEU A 49 2.27 12.73 -9.31
N LEU A 50 3.29 12.98 -8.49
CA LEU A 50 3.69 12.12 -7.38
C LEU A 50 2.53 11.92 -6.40
N VAL A 51 1.88 13.00 -5.96
CA VAL A 51 0.74 12.91 -5.04
C VAL A 51 -0.43 12.15 -5.66
N LEU A 52 -0.70 12.33 -6.96
CA LEU A 52 -1.71 11.54 -7.68
C LEU A 52 -1.37 10.04 -7.71
N VAL A 53 -0.11 9.70 -7.93
CA VAL A 53 0.37 8.31 -7.86
C VAL A 53 0.15 7.76 -6.45
N TRP A 54 0.54 8.50 -5.40
CA TRP A 54 0.30 8.09 -4.02
C TRP A 54 -1.20 7.90 -3.72
N LEU A 55 -2.07 8.79 -4.21
CA LEU A 55 -3.53 8.65 -4.07
C LEU A 55 -4.03 7.36 -4.73
N ALA A 56 -3.49 6.97 -5.89
CA ALA A 56 -3.83 5.68 -6.49
C ALA A 56 -3.42 4.51 -5.60
N PHE A 57 -2.22 4.54 -5.01
CA PHE A 57 -1.78 3.54 -4.03
C PHE A 57 -2.71 3.48 -2.80
N LEU A 58 -3.14 4.63 -2.28
CA LEU A 58 -4.10 4.71 -1.17
C LEU A 58 -5.45 4.10 -1.53
N VAL A 59 -5.99 4.43 -2.71
CA VAL A 59 -7.26 3.85 -3.19
C VAL A 59 -7.16 2.34 -3.34
N VAL A 60 -6.04 1.85 -3.90
CA VAL A 60 -5.79 0.40 -4.02
C VAL A 60 -5.68 -0.25 -2.64
N ALA A 61 -5.03 0.39 -1.67
CA ALA A 61 -4.94 -0.12 -0.30
C ALA A 61 -6.33 -0.25 0.33
N CYS A 62 -7.19 0.77 0.16
CA CYS A 62 -8.58 0.75 0.63
C CYS A 62 -9.40 -0.35 -0.05
N ALA A 63 -9.26 -0.50 -1.37
CA ALA A 63 -9.98 -1.51 -2.15
C ALA A 63 -9.53 -2.93 -1.81
N TRP A 64 -8.24 -3.14 -1.52
CA TRP A 64 -7.68 -4.46 -1.22
C TRP A 64 -7.75 -4.87 0.24
N TRP A 65 -8.15 -3.96 1.12
CA TRP A 65 -8.22 -4.17 2.57
C TRP A 65 -8.95 -5.47 2.96
N THR A 66 -10.11 -5.73 2.36
CA THR A 66 -10.91 -6.94 2.61
C THR A 66 -10.55 -8.13 1.70
N PRO A 67 -10.44 -7.99 0.36
CA PRO A 67 -10.24 -9.14 -0.50
C PRO A 67 -8.80 -9.68 -0.48
N HIS A 68 -7.79 -8.85 -0.24
CA HIS A 68 -6.37 -9.21 -0.39
C HIS A 68 -5.46 -8.64 0.73
N PRO A 69 -5.75 -8.89 2.01
CA PRO A 69 -5.04 -8.29 3.16
C PRO A 69 -3.53 -8.56 3.18
N ASP A 70 -3.10 -9.72 2.68
CA ASP A 70 -1.68 -10.11 2.64
C ASP A 70 -0.86 -9.30 1.62
N ARG A 71 -1.49 -8.61 0.67
CA ARG A 71 -0.80 -7.81 -0.37
C ARG A 71 -0.54 -6.37 0.07
N LEU A 72 -1.22 -5.88 1.10
CA LEU A 72 -1.13 -4.49 1.53
C LEU A 72 0.28 -4.07 1.98
N PRO A 73 1.05 -4.88 2.74
CA PRO A 73 2.43 -4.53 3.08
C PRO A 73 3.31 -4.33 1.84
N TRP A 74 3.16 -5.20 0.83
CA TRP A 74 3.89 -5.11 -0.43
C TRP A 74 3.51 -3.86 -1.22
N LEU A 75 2.25 -3.46 -1.18
CA LEU A 75 1.78 -2.21 -1.78
C LEU A 75 2.46 -0.99 -1.15
N GLY A 76 2.57 -0.97 0.18
CA GLY A 76 3.29 0.09 0.92
C GLY A 76 4.78 0.17 0.58
N VAL A 77 5.46 -0.99 0.53
CA VAL A 77 6.86 -1.06 0.08
C VAL A 77 7.00 -0.58 -1.37
N GLY A 78 6.08 -1.00 -2.25
CA GLY A 78 6.05 -0.58 -3.65
C GLY A 78 5.91 0.93 -3.81
N ALA A 79 5.09 1.59 -2.98
CA ALA A 79 4.94 3.04 -3.00
C ALA A 79 6.26 3.77 -2.70
N LEU A 80 7.04 3.28 -1.72
CA LEU A 80 8.34 3.85 -1.36
C LEU A 80 9.40 3.59 -2.43
N VAL A 81 9.46 2.37 -2.97
CA VAL A 81 10.40 2.00 -4.05
C VAL A 81 10.13 2.82 -5.31
N LEU A 82 8.85 2.96 -5.69
CA LEU A 82 8.46 3.76 -6.85
C LEU A 82 8.86 5.22 -6.66
N TRP A 83 8.58 5.80 -5.49
CA TRP A 83 8.99 7.16 -5.17
C TRP A 83 10.50 7.35 -5.32
N PHE A 84 11.28 6.45 -4.71
CA PHE A 84 12.74 6.52 -4.78
C PHE A 84 13.23 6.48 -6.23
N ALA A 85 12.68 5.57 -7.04
CA ALA A 85 13.01 5.47 -8.46
C ALA A 85 12.66 6.75 -9.24
N LEU A 86 11.48 7.32 -9.00
CA LEU A 86 11.03 8.56 -9.66
C LEU A 86 11.89 9.77 -9.29
N MET A 87 12.29 9.90 -8.02
CA MET A 87 13.18 10.98 -7.58
C MET A 87 14.57 10.87 -8.23
N ASN A 88 15.17 9.68 -8.21
CA ASN A 88 16.47 9.45 -8.85
C ASN A 88 16.39 9.67 -10.37
N ALA A 89 15.32 9.21 -11.04
CA ALA A 89 15.11 9.46 -12.46
C ALA A 89 14.91 10.95 -12.75
N GLY A 90 14.15 11.67 -11.92
CA GLY A 90 13.98 13.12 -12.04
C GLY A 90 15.30 13.87 -11.90
N GLY A 91 16.14 13.47 -10.95
CA GLY A 91 17.50 14.02 -10.81
C GLY A 91 18.38 13.73 -12.03
N ALA A 92 18.42 12.47 -12.47
CA ALA A 92 19.30 12.02 -13.55
C ALA A 92 18.90 12.54 -14.95
N PHE A 93 17.60 12.62 -15.26
CA PHE A 93 17.10 12.91 -16.61
C PHE A 93 16.47 14.29 -16.75
N LEU A 94 15.92 14.85 -15.66
CA LEU A 94 15.14 16.10 -15.70
C LEU A 94 15.82 17.24 -14.92
N GLY A 95 16.99 16.99 -14.35
CA GLY A 95 17.79 18.00 -13.63
C GLY A 95 17.16 18.45 -12.30
N TRP A 96 16.33 17.63 -11.68
CA TRP A 96 15.80 17.93 -10.34
C TRP A 96 16.92 17.85 -9.30
N THR A 97 16.79 18.56 -8.18
CA THR A 97 17.84 18.56 -7.14
C THR A 97 17.68 17.37 -6.18
N ALA A 98 17.33 16.20 -6.73
CA ALA A 98 16.98 14.99 -5.98
C ALA A 98 18.17 14.39 -5.22
#